data_AF-A0A8K0A698-F1
#
_entry.id   AF-A0A8K0A698-F1
#
_cell.length_a   1.000
_cell.length_b   1.000
_cell.length_c   1.000
_cell.angle_alpha   90.00
_cell.angle_beta   90.00
_cell.angle_gamma   90.00
#
_symmetry.space_group_name_H-M   'P 1'
#
loop_
_entity.id
_entity.type
_entity.pdbx_description
1 polymer ?
#
loop_
_entity_poly.entity_id
_entity_poly.type
_entity_poly.pdbx_seq_one_letter_code
_entity_poly.pdbx_strand_id
1 'polypeptide(L)'
;MEMKEGERGSSTATKSSRTLWKTVLFWRVVSGLLLLVCIALAVALGVVSGRGEYGAEGGGSGLPVVGDGQGGTIGPCPVGMATEEVDEDSPAMYDDMTAEELRAVREYLLGQPGLDITPWEEASFHDNYIYGMELHLPPKAEALAYLDNNGPRPGRQALVTVYGAGRTQPVVEQYVVGPLPNPTRHTPYTPPGRKNPIPWHSRAPETKEYTLLMPMLTQATKETDRILKESFGYTFYNCSSRCLTLGDTAPRGFSSGERRTWFRFMRNVEGKFLHPVGFMIQINHLDMDPTQWRIERVFYNGQYFASTAELVRSYDDGTAQKAQLPVPAGDKALFSTFRRRGDPQPSRPLRAPELIEPDGR
;
A
#
# COMPACT_ATOMS: atom_id res chain seq x y z
N MET A 1 49.53 -39.59 23.02
CA MET A 1 50.78 -39.53 22.24
C MET A 1 50.94 -38.08 21.81
N GLU A 2 51.32 -37.23 22.76
CA GLU A 2 52.70 -36.78 23.03
C GLU A 2 53.15 -35.68 22.06
N MET A 3 53.50 -34.54 22.68
CA MET A 3 54.00 -33.33 22.05
C MET A 3 55.32 -33.56 21.31
N LYS A 4 55.64 -32.64 20.39
CA LYS A 4 57.01 -32.12 20.33
C LYS A 4 57.06 -30.69 19.79
N GLU A 5 57.54 -29.81 20.67
CA GLU A 5 58.14 -28.52 20.36
C GLU A 5 59.42 -28.69 19.52
N GLY A 6 59.78 -27.63 18.80
CA GLY A 6 61.09 -27.44 18.20
C GLY A 6 61.37 -25.96 17.99
N GLU A 7 62.14 -25.38 18.92
CA GLU A 7 62.63 -23.99 18.91
C GLU A 7 63.60 -23.67 17.76
N ARG A 8 63.74 -22.34 17.52
CA ARG A 8 64.99 -21.55 17.57
C ARG A 8 65.42 -20.87 16.26
N GLY A 9 65.60 -19.55 16.33
CA GLY A 9 66.26 -18.79 15.27
C GLY A 9 66.17 -17.26 15.37
N SER A 10 66.71 -16.65 16.42
CA SER A 10 66.96 -15.21 16.54
C SER A 10 68.24 -14.81 15.78
N SER A 11 68.15 -13.91 14.78
CA SER A 11 69.27 -13.07 14.28
C SER A 11 68.85 -12.14 13.12
N THR A 12 68.06 -11.10 13.39
CA THR A 12 67.80 -10.02 12.39
C THR A 12 67.64 -8.60 12.99
N ALA A 13 68.00 -8.41 14.27
CA ALA A 13 67.64 -7.19 15.00
C ALA A 13 68.44 -5.92 14.65
N THR A 14 69.58 -5.98 13.96
CA THR A 14 70.47 -4.81 13.76
C THR A 14 70.44 -4.17 12.37
N LYS A 15 69.90 -4.84 11.34
CA LYS A 15 69.64 -4.23 10.01
C LYS A 15 68.24 -3.62 9.89
N SER A 16 67.30 -4.05 10.73
CA SER A 16 65.90 -3.58 10.70
C SER A 16 65.76 -2.13 11.15
N SER A 17 66.51 -1.69 12.18
CA SER A 17 66.31 -0.35 12.78
C SER A 17 66.74 0.82 11.88
N ARG A 18 67.79 0.65 11.06
CA ARG A 18 68.25 1.70 10.13
C ARG A 18 67.31 1.89 8.94
N THR A 19 66.67 0.82 8.48
CA THR A 19 65.70 0.86 7.38
C THR A 19 64.37 1.43 7.88
N LEU A 20 63.90 1.01 9.06
CA LEU A 20 62.74 1.58 9.75
C LEU A 20 62.90 3.08 10.01
N TRP A 21 64.08 3.55 10.42
CA TRP A 21 64.28 4.98 10.68
C TRP A 21 64.18 5.83 9.41
N LYS A 22 64.65 5.31 8.27
CA LYS A 22 64.48 5.97 6.96
C LYS A 22 63.01 5.99 6.52
N THR A 23 62.26 4.92 6.78
CA THR A 23 60.82 4.86 6.47
C THR A 23 60.03 5.83 7.36
N VAL A 24 60.35 5.92 8.65
CA VAL A 24 59.72 6.87 9.60
C VAL A 24 60.08 8.31 9.23
N LEU A 25 61.32 8.59 8.83
CA LEU A 25 61.72 9.92 8.36
C LEU A 25 61.02 10.30 7.05
N PHE A 26 60.88 9.37 6.11
CA PHE A 26 60.15 9.57 4.87
C PHE A 26 58.68 9.90 5.11
N TRP A 27 57.98 9.12 5.94
CA TRP A 27 56.58 9.38 6.29
C TRP A 27 56.41 10.69 7.08
N ARG A 28 57.37 11.06 7.94
CA ARG A 28 57.35 12.37 8.61
C ARG A 28 57.49 13.54 7.64
N VAL A 29 58.34 13.41 6.62
CA VAL A 29 58.50 14.42 5.57
C VAL A 29 57.25 14.51 4.70
N VAL A 30 56.68 13.36 4.31
CA VAL A 30 55.43 13.30 3.53
C VAL A 30 54.26 13.89 4.32
N SER A 31 54.09 13.55 5.60
CA SER A 31 53.07 14.15 6.46
C SER A 31 53.29 15.64 6.67
N GLY A 32 54.54 16.09 6.81
CA GLY A 32 54.86 17.52 6.87
C GLY A 32 54.49 18.27 5.59
N LEU A 33 54.81 17.71 4.42
CA LEU A 33 54.42 18.26 3.12
C LEU A 33 52.89 18.29 2.94
N LEU A 34 52.19 17.21 3.31
CA LEU A 34 50.74 17.14 3.22
C LEU A 34 50.08 18.18 4.13
N LEU A 35 50.62 18.37 5.34
CA LEU A 35 50.13 19.36 6.29
C LEU A 35 50.36 20.79 5.80
N LEU A 36 51.50 21.07 5.15
CA LEU A 36 51.75 22.34 4.47
C LEU A 36 50.78 22.58 3.31
N VAL A 37 50.46 21.55 2.52
CA VAL A 37 49.45 21.63 1.46
C VAL A 37 48.06 21.88 2.04
N CYS A 38 47.69 21.22 3.14
CA CYS A 38 46.44 21.47 3.84
C CYS A 38 46.36 22.89 4.41
N ILE A 39 47.45 23.42 4.98
CA ILE A 39 47.52 24.81 5.45
C ILE A 39 47.39 25.78 4.26
N ALA A 40 48.07 25.51 3.15
CA ALA A 40 47.98 26.34 1.95
C ALA A 40 46.56 26.34 1.36
N LEU A 41 45.89 25.19 1.34
CA LEU A 41 44.48 25.07 0.94
C LEU A 41 43.53 25.77 1.93
N ALA A 42 43.79 25.68 3.23
CA ALA A 42 43.01 26.39 4.24
C ALA A 42 43.19 27.91 4.17
N VAL A 43 44.39 28.40 3.86
CA VAL A 43 44.66 29.81 3.58
C VAL A 43 44.00 30.24 2.27
N ALA A 44 44.06 29.41 1.22
CA ALA A 44 43.37 29.69 -0.03
C ALA A 44 41.84 29.74 0.15
N LEU A 45 41.27 28.81 0.91
CA LEU A 45 39.85 28.84 1.33
C LEU A 45 39.57 30.08 2.19
N GLY A 46 40.44 30.44 3.12
CA GLY A 46 40.33 31.66 3.92
C GLY A 46 40.39 32.95 3.09
N VAL A 47 41.17 32.98 2.01
CA VAL A 47 41.26 34.13 1.08
C VAL A 47 40.07 34.16 0.13
N VAL A 48 39.56 33.00 -0.31
CA VAL A 48 38.35 32.89 -1.13
C VAL A 48 37.10 33.23 -0.31
N SER A 49 37.03 32.79 0.94
CA SER A 49 35.96 33.14 1.89
C SER A 49 36.12 34.55 2.49
N GLY A 50 37.36 35.07 2.58
CA GLY A 50 37.69 36.42 3.06
C GLY A 50 37.64 37.50 1.98
N ARG A 51 37.34 37.13 0.73
CA ARG A 51 36.83 38.04 -0.31
C ARG A 51 35.31 38.26 -0.22
N GLY A 52 34.64 37.60 0.74
CA GLY A 52 33.32 37.98 1.22
C GLY A 52 33.46 39.03 2.33
N GLU A 53 32.87 40.20 2.10
CA GLU A 53 32.80 41.31 3.04
C GLU A 53 32.30 40.87 4.43
N TYR A 54 33.14 40.98 5.46
CA TYR A 54 32.66 41.24 6.82
C TYR A 54 32.48 42.75 6.97
N GLY A 55 31.34 43.26 6.51
CA GLY A 55 30.84 44.58 6.86
C GLY A 55 30.15 44.53 8.23
N ALA A 56 30.81 45.11 9.23
CA ALA A 56 30.19 45.46 10.50
C ALA A 56 29.09 46.52 10.27
N GLU A 57 28.10 46.49 11.16
CA GLU A 57 26.94 47.38 11.22
C GLU A 57 27.25 48.86 10.94
N GLY A 58 26.49 49.46 10.02
CA GLY A 58 26.42 50.92 9.89
C GLY A 58 26.18 51.43 8.47
N GLY A 59 24.91 51.51 8.08
CA GLY A 59 24.40 52.50 7.11
C GLY A 59 24.86 52.39 5.65
N GLY A 60 23.97 51.93 4.78
CA GLY A 60 24.15 52.14 3.34
C GLY A 60 23.34 51.20 2.46
N SER A 61 22.17 51.66 2.04
CA SER A 61 21.42 51.18 0.87
C SER A 61 21.22 49.66 0.76
N GLY A 62 20.43 49.10 1.67
CA GLY A 62 19.42 48.17 1.17
C GLY A 62 18.62 48.95 0.13
N LEU A 63 18.60 48.49 -1.12
CA LEU A 63 17.50 48.86 -1.99
C LEU A 63 16.26 48.37 -1.25
N PRO A 64 15.44 49.29 -0.75
CA PRO A 64 14.21 48.88 -0.16
C PRO A 64 13.38 48.41 -1.35
N VAL A 65 12.94 47.15 -1.37
CA VAL A 65 11.61 46.90 -1.94
C VAL A 65 10.59 47.36 -0.90
N VAL A 66 10.71 48.65 -0.52
CA VAL A 66 9.56 49.50 -0.27
C VAL A 66 8.94 49.56 -1.66
N GLY A 67 7.71 49.09 -1.78
CA GLY A 67 6.90 49.49 -2.91
C GLY A 67 6.90 51.02 -2.89
N ASP A 68 7.67 51.63 -3.78
CA ASP A 68 7.36 52.99 -4.19
C ASP A 68 5.89 52.95 -4.58
N GLY A 69 5.12 53.86 -4.00
CA GLY A 69 3.69 54.03 -4.26
C GLY A 69 3.41 54.50 -5.69
N GLN A 70 4.06 53.90 -6.67
CA GLN A 70 3.85 54.03 -8.10
C GLN A 70 3.76 52.62 -8.67
N GLY A 71 2.53 52.13 -8.79
CA GLY A 71 2.03 51.07 -9.69
C GLY A 71 3.02 50.17 -10.44
N GLY A 72 4.03 49.62 -9.76
CA GLY A 72 5.04 48.74 -10.33
C GLY A 72 4.59 47.31 -10.19
N THR A 73 4.22 46.68 -11.30
CA THR A 73 3.86 45.27 -11.37
C THR A 73 5.07 44.41 -11.02
N ILE A 74 5.02 43.68 -9.89
CA ILE A 74 5.97 42.60 -9.58
C ILE A 74 5.88 41.58 -10.73
N GLY A 75 7.01 41.30 -11.38
CA GLY A 75 7.07 40.32 -12.46
C GLY A 75 6.76 38.89 -11.97
N PRO A 76 6.23 38.01 -12.83
CA PRO A 76 5.98 36.62 -12.46
C PRO A 76 7.30 35.90 -12.11
N CYS A 77 7.22 34.87 -11.26
CA CYS A 77 8.34 33.96 -11.01
C CYS A 77 8.80 33.31 -12.32
N PRO A 78 10.10 32.99 -12.46
CA PRO A 78 10.61 32.29 -13.64
C PRO A 78 9.94 30.92 -13.80
N VAL A 79 9.93 30.40 -15.03
CA VAL A 79 9.48 29.03 -15.29
C VAL A 79 10.45 28.09 -14.57
N GLY A 80 9.89 27.23 -13.71
CA GLY A 80 10.63 26.27 -12.92
C GLY A 80 11.34 25.17 -13.72
N MET A 81 12.13 24.31 -13.05
CA MET A 81 12.70 23.13 -13.71
C MET A 81 11.59 22.27 -14.32
N ALA A 82 11.81 21.81 -15.55
CA ALA A 82 10.91 20.89 -16.21
C ALA A 82 10.90 19.56 -15.44
N THR A 83 9.71 19.06 -15.13
CA THR A 83 9.57 17.68 -14.66
C THR A 83 9.81 16.74 -15.83
N GLU A 84 10.72 15.79 -15.69
CA GLU A 84 10.80 14.67 -16.63
C GLU A 84 9.56 13.80 -16.44
N GLU A 85 8.74 13.70 -17.48
CA GLU A 85 7.61 12.78 -17.51
C GLU A 85 8.13 11.35 -17.63
N VAL A 86 7.40 10.39 -17.04
CA VAL A 86 7.71 8.97 -17.23
C VAL A 86 7.50 8.65 -18.70
N ASP A 87 8.55 8.14 -19.35
CA ASP A 87 8.48 7.68 -20.73
C ASP A 87 7.73 6.33 -20.79
N GLU A 88 6.43 6.39 -21.14
CA GLU A 88 5.59 5.18 -21.27
C GLU A 88 6.00 4.28 -22.44
N ASP A 89 6.73 4.80 -23.44
CA ASP A 89 7.24 4.02 -24.57
C ASP A 89 8.53 3.27 -24.20
N SER A 90 9.24 3.76 -23.18
CA SER A 90 10.46 3.15 -22.65
C SER A 90 10.47 3.15 -21.11
N PRO A 91 9.53 2.45 -20.45
CA PRO A 91 9.43 2.42 -18.99
C PRO A 91 10.72 1.86 -18.40
N ALA A 92 11.25 2.41 -17.30
CA ALA A 92 12.46 1.94 -16.62
C ALA A 92 12.30 0.53 -16.01
N MET A 93 13.35 -0.05 -15.41
CA MET A 93 13.27 -1.46 -14.94
C MET A 93 12.33 -1.68 -13.75
N TYR A 94 12.09 -0.62 -12.96
CA TYR A 94 11.27 -0.66 -11.74
C TYR A 94 9.96 0.09 -11.89
N ASP A 95 9.77 0.78 -13.01
CA ASP A 95 8.49 1.43 -13.30
C ASP A 95 7.41 0.37 -13.39
N ASP A 96 6.24 0.66 -12.83
CA ASP A 96 5.08 -0.21 -12.93
C ASP A 96 4.74 -0.52 -14.41
N MET A 97 3.85 -1.48 -14.62
CA MET A 97 3.43 -1.82 -15.98
C MET A 97 2.70 -0.65 -16.62
N THR A 98 3.05 -0.33 -17.87
CA THR A 98 2.31 0.68 -18.65
C THR A 98 0.93 0.15 -19.04
N ALA A 99 0.05 1.05 -19.49
CA ALA A 99 -1.29 0.65 -19.93
C ALA A 99 -1.21 -0.34 -21.12
N GLU A 100 -0.25 -0.16 -22.02
CA GLU A 100 0.02 -1.00 -23.18
C GLU A 100 0.53 -2.38 -22.74
N GLU A 101 1.46 -2.43 -21.79
CA GLU A 101 1.96 -3.70 -21.22
C GLU A 101 0.83 -4.48 -20.53
N LEU A 102 -0.04 -3.81 -19.76
CA LEU A 102 -1.20 -4.45 -19.12
C LEU A 102 -2.19 -5.03 -20.13
N ARG A 103 -2.50 -4.28 -21.20
CA ARG A 103 -3.39 -4.76 -22.28
C ARG A 103 -2.78 -5.95 -23.01
N ALA A 104 -1.51 -5.86 -23.38
CA ALA A 104 -0.80 -6.92 -24.10
C ALA A 104 -0.75 -8.23 -23.30
N VAL A 105 -0.49 -8.16 -21.99
CA VAL A 105 -0.50 -9.34 -21.10
C VAL A 105 -1.90 -9.93 -20.97
N ARG A 106 -2.93 -9.11 -20.79
CA ARG A 106 -4.33 -9.57 -20.73
C ARG A 106 -4.72 -10.30 -22.01
N GLU A 107 -4.48 -9.68 -23.16
CA GLU A 107 -4.82 -10.26 -24.47
C GLU A 107 -4.06 -11.56 -24.75
N TYR A 108 -2.75 -11.58 -24.46
CA TYR A 108 -1.94 -12.77 -24.59
C TYR A 108 -2.51 -13.95 -23.78
N LEU A 109 -2.83 -13.73 -22.49
CA LEU A 109 -3.35 -14.78 -21.61
C LEU A 109 -4.76 -15.25 -22.00
N LEU A 110 -5.65 -14.33 -22.39
CA LEU A 110 -6.98 -14.67 -22.92
C LEU A 110 -6.87 -15.50 -24.21
N GLY A 111 -5.83 -15.28 -25.00
CA GLY A 111 -5.53 -16.06 -26.21
C GLY A 111 -4.92 -17.44 -25.94
N GLN A 112 -4.64 -17.83 -24.69
CA GLN A 112 -4.07 -19.15 -24.37
C GLN A 112 -5.16 -20.19 -24.09
N PRO A 113 -5.48 -21.09 -25.05
CA PRO A 113 -6.57 -22.06 -24.87
C PRO A 113 -6.32 -23.03 -23.70
N GLY A 114 -5.07 -23.31 -23.36
CA GLY A 114 -4.72 -24.17 -22.22
C GLY A 114 -5.00 -23.55 -20.85
N LEU A 115 -5.16 -22.23 -20.77
CA LEU A 115 -5.47 -21.54 -19.51
C LEU A 115 -6.98 -21.37 -19.29
N ASP A 116 -7.80 -21.45 -20.34
CA ASP A 116 -9.26 -21.39 -20.28
C ASP A 116 -9.77 -20.19 -19.44
N ILE A 117 -9.24 -19.00 -19.75
CA ILE A 117 -9.53 -17.75 -19.02
C ILE A 117 -10.68 -17.03 -19.70
N THR A 118 -11.73 -16.75 -18.93
CA THR A 118 -12.85 -15.90 -19.32
C THR A 118 -12.53 -14.43 -19.01
N PRO A 119 -12.85 -13.47 -19.90
CA PRO A 119 -12.78 -12.04 -19.57
C PRO A 119 -13.53 -11.74 -18.28
N TRP A 120 -12.94 -10.97 -17.37
CA TRP A 120 -13.53 -10.74 -16.03
C TRP A 120 -14.95 -10.15 -16.10
N GLU A 121 -15.22 -9.33 -17.11
CA GLU A 121 -16.52 -8.70 -17.36
C GLU A 121 -17.62 -9.74 -17.61
N GLU A 122 -17.27 -10.85 -18.25
CA GLU A 122 -18.17 -11.94 -18.65
C GLU A 122 -18.13 -13.13 -17.69
N ALA A 123 -17.04 -13.26 -16.92
CA ALA A 123 -16.83 -14.36 -15.99
C ALA A 123 -17.86 -14.39 -14.86
N SER A 124 -18.27 -15.60 -14.51
CA SER A 124 -19.00 -15.96 -13.30
C SER A 124 -18.04 -16.28 -12.15
N PHE A 125 -18.59 -16.59 -10.97
CA PHE A 125 -17.81 -17.05 -9.82
C PHE A 125 -17.12 -18.40 -10.06
N HIS A 126 -17.60 -19.19 -11.02
CA HIS A 126 -17.13 -20.54 -11.33
C HIS A 126 -16.17 -20.59 -12.51
N ASP A 127 -15.87 -19.47 -13.16
CA ASP A 127 -14.94 -19.41 -14.29
C ASP A 127 -13.50 -19.16 -13.85
N ASN A 128 -12.54 -19.43 -14.74
CA ASN A 128 -11.17 -18.98 -14.53
C ASN A 128 -11.02 -17.54 -15.04
N TYR A 129 -10.47 -16.62 -14.25
CA TYR A 129 -10.27 -15.25 -14.69
C TYR A 129 -9.03 -14.62 -14.05
N ILE A 130 -8.50 -13.59 -14.72
CA ILE A 130 -7.39 -12.79 -14.19
C ILE A 130 -7.93 -11.93 -13.04
N TYR A 131 -7.38 -12.11 -11.84
CA TYR A 131 -7.70 -11.30 -10.67
C TYR A 131 -6.84 -10.02 -10.61
N GLY A 132 -5.57 -10.12 -10.98
CA GLY A 132 -4.64 -8.99 -10.95
C GLY A 132 -3.37 -9.24 -11.75
N MET A 133 -2.75 -8.15 -12.21
CA MET A 133 -1.51 -8.13 -12.96
C MET A 133 -0.61 -7.04 -12.38
N GLU A 134 0.67 -7.34 -12.20
CA GLU A 134 1.66 -6.40 -11.69
C GLU A 134 3.03 -6.67 -12.32
N LEU A 135 3.96 -5.73 -12.18
CA LEU A 135 5.33 -5.93 -12.64
C LEU A 135 5.98 -7.08 -11.84
N HIS A 136 6.56 -8.05 -12.54
CA HIS A 136 7.47 -8.99 -11.91
C HIS A 136 8.86 -8.35 -11.82
N LEU A 137 9.24 -7.93 -10.61
CA LEU A 137 10.54 -7.33 -10.35
C LEU A 137 11.68 -8.28 -10.75
N PRO A 138 12.74 -7.78 -11.40
CA PRO A 138 13.88 -8.60 -11.80
C PRO A 138 14.64 -9.11 -10.56
N PRO A 139 15.35 -10.25 -10.67
CA PRO A 139 16.24 -10.70 -9.61
C PRO A 139 17.26 -9.61 -9.25
N LYS A 140 17.46 -9.38 -7.95
CA LYS A 140 18.37 -8.33 -7.46
C LYS A 140 19.77 -8.41 -8.07
N ALA A 141 20.28 -9.62 -8.29
CA ALA A 141 21.60 -9.83 -8.90
C ALA A 141 21.67 -9.28 -10.34
N GLU A 142 20.63 -9.48 -11.14
CA GLU A 142 20.57 -8.95 -12.52
C GLU A 142 20.42 -7.44 -12.52
N ALA A 143 19.59 -6.90 -11.61
CA ALA A 143 19.44 -5.46 -11.48
C ALA A 143 20.75 -4.76 -11.07
N LEU A 144 21.50 -5.32 -10.11
CA LEU A 144 22.82 -4.80 -9.72
C LEU A 144 23.87 -4.97 -10.82
N ALA A 145 23.80 -6.04 -11.60
CA ALA A 145 24.67 -6.20 -12.76
C ALA A 145 24.44 -5.07 -13.77
N TYR A 146 23.18 -4.74 -14.07
CA TYR A 146 22.81 -3.64 -14.95
C TYR A 146 23.20 -2.26 -14.40
N LEU A 147 22.83 -1.97 -13.14
CA LEU A 147 23.02 -0.65 -12.53
C LEU A 147 24.48 -0.32 -12.25
N ASP A 148 25.23 -1.28 -11.69
CA ASP A 148 26.55 -1.00 -11.11
C ASP A 148 27.69 -1.56 -11.95
N ASN A 149 27.41 -2.55 -12.80
CA ASN A 149 28.45 -3.33 -13.50
C ASN A 149 28.31 -3.29 -15.02
N ASN A 150 27.52 -2.34 -15.57
CA ASN A 150 27.29 -2.17 -17.01
C ASN A 150 26.83 -3.47 -17.70
N GLY A 151 26.10 -4.31 -16.97
CA GLY A 151 25.47 -5.54 -17.46
C GLY A 151 24.26 -5.25 -18.35
N PRO A 152 23.67 -6.27 -18.98
CA PRO A 152 22.48 -6.09 -19.79
C PRO A 152 21.28 -5.71 -18.93
N ARG A 153 20.41 -4.87 -19.48
CA ARG A 153 19.14 -4.51 -18.84
C ARG A 153 18.25 -5.76 -18.66
N PRO A 154 17.74 -6.04 -17.44
CA PRO A 154 16.85 -7.18 -17.23
C PRO A 154 15.57 -7.03 -18.06
N GLY A 155 15.10 -8.13 -18.64
CA GLY A 155 13.85 -8.14 -19.39
C GLY A 155 12.65 -7.90 -18.46
N ARG A 156 11.76 -6.99 -18.85
CA ARG A 156 10.52 -6.73 -18.10
C ARG A 156 9.55 -7.91 -18.27
N GLN A 157 8.91 -8.31 -17.17
CA GLN A 157 7.93 -9.39 -17.12
C GLN A 157 6.77 -8.98 -16.22
N ALA A 158 5.60 -9.58 -16.41
CA ALA A 158 4.44 -9.41 -15.55
C ALA A 158 4.25 -10.64 -14.65
N LEU A 159 3.80 -10.41 -13.42
CA LEU A 159 3.25 -11.44 -12.55
C LEU A 159 1.73 -11.34 -12.60
N VAL A 160 1.07 -12.41 -13.04
CA VAL A 160 -0.37 -12.44 -13.20
C VAL A 160 -0.98 -13.44 -12.23
N THR A 161 -1.95 -13.00 -11.43
CA THR A 161 -2.72 -13.84 -10.52
C THR A 161 -4.04 -14.23 -11.17
N VAL A 162 -4.27 -15.53 -11.29
CA VAL A 162 -5.48 -16.12 -11.88
C VAL A 162 -6.28 -16.81 -10.79
N TYR A 163 -7.55 -16.47 -10.70
CA TYR A 163 -8.52 -17.22 -9.91
C TYR A 163 -9.05 -18.33 -10.80
N GLY A 164 -8.61 -19.57 -10.55
CA GLY A 164 -8.97 -20.75 -11.33
C GLY A 164 -10.16 -21.48 -10.70
N ALA A 165 -11.34 -20.87 -10.68
CA ALA A 165 -12.53 -21.49 -10.08
C ALA A 165 -13.10 -22.64 -10.92
N GLY A 166 -12.90 -22.59 -12.25
CA GLY A 166 -13.37 -23.59 -13.22
C GLY A 166 -12.43 -24.78 -13.37
N ARG A 167 -11.30 -24.78 -12.65
CA ARG A 167 -10.40 -25.94 -12.55
C ARG A 167 -11.12 -27.10 -11.85
N THR A 168 -10.71 -28.34 -12.16
CA THR A 168 -11.23 -29.55 -11.47
C THR A 168 -11.13 -29.45 -9.95
N GLN A 169 -10.08 -28.82 -9.45
CA GLN A 169 -9.99 -28.35 -8.07
C GLN A 169 -9.74 -26.84 -8.11
N PRO A 170 -10.63 -26.02 -7.54
CA PRO A 170 -10.45 -24.58 -7.50
C PRO A 170 -9.13 -24.21 -6.83
N VAL A 171 -8.40 -23.30 -7.44
CA VAL A 171 -7.07 -22.85 -6.99
C VAL A 171 -6.82 -21.40 -7.36
N VAL A 172 -5.88 -20.77 -6.67
CA VAL A 172 -5.26 -19.53 -7.14
C VAL A 172 -3.90 -19.86 -7.72
N GLU A 173 -3.68 -19.44 -8.96
CA GLU A 173 -2.46 -19.68 -9.72
C GLU A 173 -1.78 -18.34 -10.01
N GLN A 174 -0.47 -18.39 -10.20
CA GLN A 174 0.28 -17.23 -10.66
C GLN A 174 1.17 -17.60 -11.82
N TYR A 175 1.32 -16.69 -12.77
CA TYR A 175 2.09 -16.87 -13.99
C TYR A 175 3.04 -15.70 -14.18
N VAL A 176 4.31 -15.99 -14.46
CA VAL A 176 5.23 -14.99 -15.01
C VAL A 176 5.02 -14.95 -16.52
N VAL A 177 4.69 -13.77 -17.04
CA VAL A 177 4.37 -13.54 -18.46
C VAL A 177 5.38 -12.56 -19.05
N GLY A 178 5.92 -12.87 -20.23
CA GLY A 178 6.82 -11.94 -20.90
C GLY A 178 7.46 -12.50 -22.17
N PRO A 179 8.48 -11.81 -22.71
CA PRO A 179 8.95 -10.48 -22.28
C PRO A 179 7.92 -9.37 -22.59
N LEU A 180 7.94 -8.27 -21.85
CA LEU A 180 7.15 -7.07 -22.16
C LEU A 180 7.88 -6.17 -23.16
N PRO A 181 7.17 -5.38 -24.00
CA PRO A 181 5.70 -5.22 -24.08
C PRO A 181 5.00 -6.28 -24.96
N ASN A 182 5.74 -7.16 -25.62
CA ASN A 182 5.20 -8.16 -26.54
C ASN A 182 5.32 -9.59 -25.96
N PRO A 183 4.44 -10.00 -25.03
CA PRO A 183 4.54 -11.29 -24.38
C PRO A 183 4.37 -12.44 -25.37
N THR A 184 5.24 -13.44 -25.25
CA THR A 184 5.25 -14.63 -26.12
C THR A 184 5.16 -15.93 -25.34
N ARG A 185 5.43 -15.89 -24.03
CA ARG A 185 5.40 -17.06 -23.15
C ARG A 185 4.85 -16.70 -21.77
N HIS A 186 4.35 -17.72 -21.09
CA HIS A 186 4.06 -17.70 -19.66
C HIS A 186 4.62 -18.95 -18.98
N THR A 187 4.94 -18.83 -17.70
CA THR A 187 5.40 -19.96 -16.87
C THR A 187 4.76 -19.89 -15.49
N PRO A 188 4.33 -21.01 -14.88
CA PRO A 188 3.81 -21.01 -13.52
C PRO A 188 4.84 -20.44 -12.52
N TYR A 189 4.40 -19.49 -11.69
CA TYR A 189 5.21 -18.89 -10.64
C TYR A 189 5.06 -19.67 -9.33
N THR A 190 6.10 -20.42 -8.98
CA THR A 190 6.09 -21.35 -7.83
C THR A 190 7.27 -21.10 -6.89
N PRO A 191 7.29 -19.96 -6.18
CA PRO A 191 8.38 -19.64 -5.28
C PRO A 191 8.48 -20.68 -4.15
N PRO A 192 9.71 -21.00 -3.69
CA PRO A 192 9.92 -21.95 -2.61
C PRO A 192 9.31 -21.44 -1.30
N GLY A 193 8.86 -22.36 -0.45
CA GLY A 193 8.27 -22.03 0.86
C GLY A 193 6.79 -21.59 0.80
N ARG A 194 6.19 -21.50 -0.38
CA ARG A 194 4.75 -21.25 -0.56
C ARG A 194 4.01 -22.51 -0.99
N LYS A 195 2.77 -22.69 -0.52
CA LYS A 195 1.85 -23.69 -1.10
C LYS A 195 1.53 -23.29 -2.55
N ASN A 196 1.90 -24.15 -3.49
CA ASN A 196 1.65 -23.97 -4.92
C ASN A 196 0.94 -25.23 -5.46
N PRO A 197 -0.20 -25.11 -6.17
CA PRO A 197 -0.98 -23.88 -6.33
C PRO A 197 -1.51 -23.35 -4.99
N ILE A 198 -1.88 -22.06 -4.96
CA ILE A 198 -2.34 -21.40 -3.73
C ILE A 198 -3.76 -21.92 -3.41
N PRO A 199 -4.05 -22.35 -2.17
CA PRO A 199 -5.38 -22.88 -1.82
C PRO A 199 -6.51 -21.86 -2.07
N TRP A 200 -7.59 -22.29 -2.72
CA TRP A 200 -8.70 -21.40 -3.10
C TRP A 200 -9.32 -20.59 -1.97
N HIS A 201 -9.40 -21.17 -0.77
CA HIS A 201 -10.00 -20.50 0.39
C HIS A 201 -9.21 -19.27 0.87
N SER A 202 -7.92 -19.16 0.53
CA SER A 202 -7.08 -18.01 0.92
C SER A 202 -7.18 -16.82 -0.02
N ARG A 203 -7.91 -16.94 -1.14
CA ARG A 203 -8.11 -15.83 -2.08
C ARG A 203 -8.83 -14.66 -1.40
N ALA A 204 -8.51 -13.44 -1.83
CA ALA A 204 -9.31 -12.28 -1.47
C ALA A 204 -10.71 -12.43 -2.08
N PRO A 205 -11.81 -12.22 -1.32
CA PRO A 205 -13.11 -12.15 -1.96
C PRO A 205 -13.15 -10.94 -2.88
N GLU A 206 -13.98 -11.05 -3.90
CA GLU A 206 -14.22 -9.96 -4.83
C GLU A 206 -15.70 -9.89 -5.20
N THR A 207 -16.01 -9.02 -6.15
CA THR A 207 -17.37 -8.68 -6.56
C THR A 207 -18.23 -9.88 -6.97
N LYS A 208 -17.72 -10.87 -7.70
CA LYS A 208 -18.49 -12.06 -8.11
C LYS A 208 -18.94 -12.87 -6.89
N GLU A 209 -18.06 -13.05 -5.90
CA GLU A 209 -18.43 -13.70 -4.63
C GLU A 209 -19.41 -12.87 -3.80
N TYR A 210 -19.18 -11.56 -3.66
CA TYR A 210 -20.12 -10.69 -2.93
C TYR A 210 -21.51 -10.68 -3.57
N THR A 211 -21.58 -10.74 -4.90
CA THR A 211 -22.86 -10.79 -5.64
C THR A 211 -23.71 -11.99 -5.21
N LEU A 212 -23.07 -13.11 -4.90
CA LEU A 212 -23.73 -14.34 -4.43
C LEU A 212 -24.10 -14.27 -2.93
N LEU A 213 -23.36 -13.51 -2.13
CA LEU A 213 -23.64 -13.31 -0.70
C LEU A 213 -24.80 -12.34 -0.45
N MET A 214 -24.96 -11.34 -1.31
CA MET A 214 -25.94 -10.26 -1.12
C MET A 214 -27.39 -10.73 -0.99
N PRO A 215 -27.89 -11.72 -1.77
CA PRO A 215 -29.23 -12.28 -1.56
C PRO A 215 -29.43 -12.87 -0.16
N MET A 216 -28.45 -13.59 0.39
CA MET A 216 -28.54 -14.16 1.74
C MET A 216 -28.61 -13.07 2.80
N LEU A 217 -27.77 -12.03 2.68
CA LEU A 217 -27.77 -10.88 3.58
C LEU A 217 -29.09 -10.10 3.51
N THR A 218 -29.63 -9.96 2.29
CA THR A 218 -30.92 -9.31 2.03
C THR A 218 -32.07 -10.09 2.65
N GLN A 219 -32.10 -11.41 2.51
CA GLN A 219 -33.12 -12.26 3.10
C GLN A 219 -33.04 -12.26 4.63
N ALA A 220 -31.84 -12.39 5.19
CA ALA A 220 -31.65 -12.36 6.65
C ALA A 220 -32.08 -11.03 7.27
N THR A 221 -31.75 -9.90 6.62
CA THR A 221 -32.15 -8.58 7.10
C THR A 221 -33.64 -8.30 6.89
N LYS A 222 -34.28 -8.90 5.89
CA LYS A 222 -35.74 -8.90 5.72
C LYS A 222 -36.43 -9.61 6.89
N GLU A 223 -35.92 -10.78 7.30
CA GLU A 223 -36.46 -11.54 8.43
C GLU A 223 -36.34 -10.77 9.76
N THR A 224 -35.29 -9.98 9.92
CA THR A 224 -35.05 -9.18 11.12
C THR A 224 -35.46 -7.70 10.98
N ASP A 225 -36.19 -7.33 9.93
CA ASP A 225 -36.43 -5.91 9.56
C ASP A 225 -37.07 -5.11 10.71
N ARG A 226 -38.09 -5.69 11.36
CA ARG A 226 -38.75 -5.07 12.52
C ARG A 226 -37.76 -4.80 13.66
N ILE A 227 -36.88 -5.76 13.98
CA ILE A 227 -35.87 -5.61 15.04
C ILE A 227 -34.90 -4.49 14.70
N LEU A 228 -34.41 -4.44 13.45
CA LEU A 228 -33.49 -3.39 13.01
C LEU A 228 -34.14 -2.00 13.11
N LYS A 229 -35.40 -1.90 12.67
CA LYS A 229 -36.17 -0.65 12.72
C LYS A 229 -36.44 -0.19 14.14
N GLU A 230 -36.94 -1.07 15.03
CA GLU A 230 -37.23 -0.75 16.42
C GLU A 230 -35.96 -0.39 17.20
N SER A 231 -34.87 -1.14 16.97
CA SER A 231 -33.64 -1.00 17.75
C SER A 231 -32.78 0.18 17.31
N PHE A 232 -32.69 0.43 16.00
CA PHE A 232 -31.70 1.34 15.44
C PHE A 232 -32.30 2.47 14.63
N GLY A 233 -33.58 2.37 14.23
CA GLY A 233 -34.28 3.33 13.37
C GLY A 233 -33.86 3.28 11.90
N TYR A 234 -33.18 2.20 11.48
CA TYR A 234 -32.61 1.99 10.15
C TYR A 234 -32.96 0.58 9.65
N THR A 235 -33.06 0.39 8.34
CA THR A 235 -33.31 -0.91 7.71
C THR A 235 -32.29 -1.16 6.59
N PHE A 236 -32.17 -2.40 6.16
CA PHE A 236 -31.32 -2.78 5.02
C PHE A 236 -32.17 -3.22 3.82
N TYR A 237 -33.12 -4.12 4.06
CA TYR A 237 -34.03 -4.62 3.05
C TYR A 237 -34.99 -3.53 2.56
N ASN A 238 -35.10 -3.37 1.23
CA ASN A 238 -35.99 -2.41 0.56
C ASN A 238 -35.92 -0.98 1.15
N CYS A 239 -34.70 -0.54 1.48
CA CYS A 239 -34.51 0.75 2.12
C CYS A 239 -34.48 1.91 1.12
N SER A 240 -35.31 2.93 1.36
CA SER A 240 -35.31 4.21 0.64
C SER A 240 -34.80 5.40 1.47
N SER A 241 -34.81 5.27 2.81
CA SER A 241 -34.32 6.30 3.73
C SER A 241 -33.81 5.65 5.01
N ARG A 242 -32.77 6.21 5.62
CA ARG A 242 -32.09 5.65 6.80
C ARG A 242 -31.64 4.21 6.57
N CYS A 243 -30.79 4.04 5.58
CA CYS A 243 -30.31 2.72 5.19
C CYS A 243 -29.13 2.27 6.02
N LEU A 244 -29.12 1.00 6.36
CA LEU A 244 -27.92 0.32 6.80
C LEU A 244 -27.03 0.07 5.58
N THR A 245 -25.74 0.09 5.83
CA THR A 245 -24.69 -0.41 4.94
C THR A 245 -23.93 -1.49 5.70
N LEU A 246 -23.12 -2.26 5.00
CA LEU A 246 -22.36 -3.36 5.58
C LEU A 246 -20.87 -3.19 5.36
N GLY A 247 -20.09 -3.81 6.25
CA GLY A 247 -18.67 -4.03 6.10
C GLY A 247 -18.38 -5.46 6.54
N ASP A 248 -17.53 -6.15 5.78
CA ASP A 248 -17.08 -7.48 6.13
C ASP A 248 -15.85 -7.42 7.05
N THR A 249 -15.40 -8.58 7.51
CA THR A 249 -14.30 -8.71 8.47
C THR A 249 -13.27 -9.72 7.98
N ALA A 250 -12.04 -9.53 8.44
CA ALA A 250 -10.93 -10.46 8.30
C ALA A 250 -10.31 -10.75 9.69
N PRO A 251 -9.68 -11.92 9.91
CA PRO A 251 -9.63 -13.08 9.01
C PRO A 251 -11.00 -13.76 8.87
N ARG A 252 -11.17 -14.56 7.81
CA ARG A 252 -12.44 -15.22 7.48
C ARG A 252 -12.53 -16.61 8.12
N GLY A 253 -12.37 -16.66 9.44
CA GLY A 253 -12.25 -17.91 10.20
C GLY A 253 -11.11 -17.84 11.20
N PHE A 254 -10.96 -18.90 11.98
CA PHE A 254 -9.96 -19.03 13.04
C PHE A 254 -8.83 -20.01 12.69
N SER A 255 -9.00 -20.81 11.63
CA SER A 255 -8.02 -21.80 11.19
C SER A 255 -7.86 -21.82 9.68
N SER A 256 -6.70 -22.28 9.19
CA SER A 256 -6.48 -22.49 7.75
C SER A 256 -7.51 -23.47 7.20
N GLY A 257 -8.01 -23.20 5.99
CA GLY A 257 -9.11 -23.95 5.38
C GLY A 257 -10.49 -23.36 5.65
N GLU A 258 -10.65 -22.43 6.58
CA GLU A 258 -11.94 -21.79 6.85
C GLU A 258 -12.21 -20.59 5.93
N ARG A 259 -13.50 -20.36 5.65
CA ARG A 259 -14.00 -19.18 4.96
C ARG A 259 -15.36 -18.74 5.53
N ARG A 260 -15.30 -18.17 6.73
CA ARG A 260 -16.42 -17.66 7.52
C ARG A 260 -16.27 -16.17 7.77
N THR A 261 -17.18 -15.36 7.23
CA THR A 261 -17.08 -13.90 7.32
C THR A 261 -18.19 -13.34 8.20
N TRP A 262 -17.82 -12.46 9.14
CA TRP A 262 -18.79 -11.59 9.79
C TRP A 262 -19.06 -10.36 8.93
N PHE A 263 -20.33 -10.12 8.66
CA PHE A 263 -20.86 -8.91 8.05
C PHE A 263 -21.44 -8.03 9.15
N ARG A 264 -20.78 -6.91 9.41
CA ARG A 264 -21.22 -5.90 10.36
C ARG A 264 -22.07 -4.86 9.66
N PHE A 265 -23.19 -4.51 10.27
CA PHE A 265 -24.06 -3.44 9.76
C PHE A 265 -23.74 -2.11 10.44
N MET A 266 -23.84 -1.04 9.65
CA MET A 266 -23.56 0.34 10.05
C MET A 266 -24.63 1.25 9.46
N ARG A 267 -24.84 2.43 10.05
CA ARG A 267 -25.69 3.46 9.44
C ARG A 267 -25.01 4.01 8.19
N ASN A 268 -25.73 4.09 7.07
CA ASN A 268 -25.21 4.68 5.84
C ASN A 268 -25.26 6.21 5.91
N VAL A 269 -24.32 6.80 6.65
CA VAL A 269 -24.13 8.24 6.84
C VAL A 269 -22.66 8.61 6.62
N GLU A 270 -22.34 9.90 6.54
CA GLU A 270 -20.94 10.38 6.46
C GLU A 270 -20.12 9.81 7.62
N GLY A 271 -18.96 9.22 7.32
CA GLY A 271 -18.14 8.52 8.32
C GLY A 271 -18.80 7.27 8.92
N LYS A 272 -19.60 6.53 8.13
CA LYS A 272 -20.32 5.29 8.47
C LYS A 272 -19.59 4.30 9.39
N PHE A 273 -18.26 4.19 9.27
CA PHE A 273 -17.44 3.29 10.09
C PHE A 273 -17.52 3.59 11.59
N LEU A 274 -17.84 4.84 11.96
CA LEU A 274 -18.06 5.28 13.33
C LEU A 274 -19.51 5.09 13.80
N HIS A 275 -20.38 4.59 12.94
CA HIS A 275 -21.80 4.34 13.24
C HIS A 275 -22.18 2.86 13.11
N PRO A 276 -21.46 1.93 13.76
CA PRO A 276 -21.88 0.54 13.81
C PRO A 276 -23.22 0.43 14.54
N VAL A 277 -24.09 -0.42 14.04
CA VAL A 277 -25.23 -0.91 14.82
C VAL A 277 -24.83 -2.20 15.49
N GLY A 278 -25.49 -2.54 16.60
CA GLY A 278 -25.23 -3.77 17.34
C GLY A 278 -25.74 -5.01 16.62
N PHE A 279 -25.59 -5.15 15.31
CA PHE A 279 -26.09 -6.27 14.51
C PHE A 279 -25.03 -6.76 13.52
N MET A 280 -24.75 -8.06 13.53
CA MET A 280 -23.83 -8.72 12.60
C MET A 280 -24.32 -10.11 12.23
N ILE A 281 -23.97 -10.58 11.03
CA ILE A 281 -24.30 -11.93 10.54
C ILE A 281 -23.00 -12.63 10.16
N GLN A 282 -22.79 -13.86 10.61
CA GLN A 282 -21.68 -14.70 10.17
C GLN A 282 -22.16 -15.67 9.09
N ILE A 283 -21.52 -15.64 7.93
CA ILE A 283 -21.81 -16.56 6.83
C ILE A 283 -20.59 -17.44 6.57
N ASN A 284 -20.82 -18.74 6.50
CA ASN A 284 -19.86 -19.70 5.94
C ASN A 284 -20.10 -19.81 4.44
N HIS A 285 -19.10 -19.41 3.66
CA HIS A 285 -19.12 -19.36 2.20
C HIS A 285 -17.90 -20.08 1.61
N LEU A 286 -17.47 -21.15 2.29
CA LEU A 286 -16.34 -21.98 1.87
C LEU A 286 -16.65 -22.83 0.63
N ASP A 287 -17.88 -23.35 0.54
CA ASP A 287 -18.27 -24.27 -0.53
C ASP A 287 -18.27 -23.56 -1.89
N MET A 288 -17.98 -24.30 -2.96
CA MET A 288 -18.08 -23.78 -4.32
C MET A 288 -19.53 -23.63 -4.78
N ASP A 289 -20.45 -24.40 -4.20
CA ASP A 289 -21.88 -24.28 -4.42
C ASP A 289 -22.46 -23.24 -3.44
N PRO A 290 -22.89 -22.06 -3.92
CA PRO A 290 -23.46 -21.02 -3.06
C PRO A 290 -24.75 -21.45 -2.36
N THR A 291 -25.43 -22.51 -2.84
CA THR A 291 -26.62 -23.04 -2.18
C THR A 291 -26.31 -23.77 -0.87
N GLN A 292 -25.05 -24.17 -0.66
CA GLN A 292 -24.56 -24.78 0.58
C GLN A 292 -24.09 -23.74 1.61
N TRP A 293 -24.04 -22.46 1.22
CA TRP A 293 -23.67 -21.39 2.12
C TRP A 293 -24.74 -21.18 3.17
N ARG A 294 -24.32 -20.86 4.40
CA ARG A 294 -25.25 -20.74 5.52
C ARG A 294 -24.83 -19.67 6.52
N ILE A 295 -25.84 -19.09 7.16
CA ILE A 295 -25.65 -18.29 8.35
C ILE A 295 -25.33 -19.24 9.50
N GLU A 296 -24.15 -19.09 10.10
CA GLU A 296 -23.75 -19.92 11.25
C GLU A 296 -24.04 -19.22 12.58
N ARG A 297 -24.06 -17.88 12.59
CA ARG A 297 -24.34 -17.06 13.77
C ARG A 297 -24.96 -15.73 13.39
N VAL A 298 -25.79 -15.21 14.29
CA VAL A 298 -26.25 -13.83 14.31
C VAL A 298 -25.81 -13.20 15.63
N PHE A 299 -25.28 -11.99 15.57
CA PHE A 299 -24.95 -11.20 16.74
C PHE A 299 -25.92 -10.03 16.83
N TYR A 300 -26.55 -9.85 17.99
CA TYR A 300 -27.40 -8.71 18.28
C TYR A 300 -27.15 -8.19 19.70
N ASN A 301 -26.74 -6.93 19.81
CA ASN A 301 -26.56 -6.21 21.07
C ASN A 301 -25.77 -6.99 22.14
N GLY A 302 -24.60 -7.52 21.78
CA GLY A 302 -23.76 -8.28 22.72
C GLY A 302 -24.15 -9.76 22.88
N GLN A 303 -25.22 -10.21 22.23
CA GLN A 303 -25.73 -11.58 22.33
C GLN A 303 -25.56 -12.34 21.02
N TYR A 304 -25.36 -13.66 21.12
CA TYR A 304 -25.26 -14.57 19.98
C TYR A 304 -26.51 -15.41 19.85
N PHE A 305 -26.94 -15.61 18.61
CA PHE A 305 -28.03 -16.46 18.20
C PHE A 305 -27.53 -17.41 17.10
N ALA A 306 -28.07 -18.62 17.02
CA ALA A 306 -27.75 -19.59 15.99
C ALA A 306 -28.38 -19.23 14.63
N SER A 307 -29.48 -18.47 14.61
CA SER A 307 -30.14 -18.03 13.38
C SER A 307 -30.92 -16.73 13.54
N THR A 308 -31.35 -16.15 12.42
CA THR A 308 -32.30 -15.02 12.38
C THR A 308 -33.63 -15.39 13.04
N ALA A 309 -34.13 -16.60 12.79
CA ALA A 309 -35.37 -17.11 13.39
C ALA A 309 -35.30 -17.24 14.93
N GLU A 310 -34.13 -17.61 15.48
CA GLU A 310 -33.93 -17.61 16.93
C GLU A 310 -33.91 -16.20 17.50
N LEU A 311 -33.21 -15.26 16.86
CA LEU A 311 -33.23 -13.86 17.27
C LEU A 311 -34.67 -13.31 17.26
N VAL A 312 -35.45 -13.57 16.22
CA VAL A 312 -36.85 -13.11 16.12
C VAL A 312 -37.69 -13.66 17.27
N ARG A 313 -37.65 -14.97 17.52
CA ARG A 313 -38.38 -15.58 18.65
C ARG A 313 -37.95 -15.00 19.99
N SER A 314 -36.65 -14.91 20.24
CA SER A 314 -36.12 -14.38 21.51
C SER A 314 -36.49 -12.90 21.72
N TYR A 315 -36.56 -12.11 20.65
CA TYR A 315 -37.00 -10.72 20.69
C TYR A 315 -38.50 -10.57 21.00
N ASP A 316 -39.33 -11.49 20.50
CA ASP A 316 -40.77 -11.53 20.73
C ASP A 316 -41.14 -12.05 22.11
N ASP A 317 -40.44 -13.08 22.58
CA ASP A 317 -40.60 -13.63 23.92
C ASP A 317 -40.02 -12.70 25.01
N GLY A 318 -39.37 -11.60 24.63
CA GLY A 318 -38.76 -10.64 25.55
C GLY A 318 -37.51 -11.16 26.25
N THR A 319 -36.92 -12.25 25.77
CA THR A 319 -35.70 -12.84 26.34
C THR A 319 -34.42 -12.21 25.80
N ALA A 320 -34.44 -11.65 24.60
CA ALA A 320 -33.32 -10.90 24.04
C ALA A 320 -33.21 -9.52 24.69
N GLN A 321 -32.00 -9.13 25.11
CA GLN A 321 -31.72 -7.76 25.56
C GLN A 321 -31.81 -6.78 24.39
N LYS A 322 -32.90 -6.01 24.34
CA LYS A 322 -33.19 -5.05 23.26
C LYS A 322 -32.24 -3.84 23.31
N ALA A 323 -31.74 -3.44 22.15
CA ALA A 323 -30.99 -2.19 21.99
C ALA A 323 -31.93 -1.04 21.62
N GLN A 324 -31.60 0.17 22.06
CA GLN A 324 -32.20 1.39 21.56
C GLN A 324 -31.08 2.38 21.24
N LEU A 325 -30.72 2.51 19.96
CA LEU A 325 -29.75 3.52 19.52
C LEU A 325 -30.50 4.74 18.97
N PRO A 326 -30.28 5.94 19.53
CA PRO A 326 -30.87 7.17 19.01
C PRO A 326 -30.50 7.40 17.55
N VAL A 327 -31.47 7.82 16.74
CA VAL A 327 -31.22 8.26 15.36
C VAL A 327 -30.63 9.66 15.39
N PRO A 328 -29.47 9.92 14.77
CA PRO A 328 -28.90 11.26 14.70
C PRO A 328 -29.85 12.16 13.89
N ALA A 329 -30.15 13.35 14.41
CA ALA A 329 -31.07 14.29 13.77
C ALA A 329 -30.39 15.65 13.53
N GLY A 330 -30.37 16.08 12.27
CA GLY A 330 -29.78 17.36 11.84
C GLY A 330 -28.25 17.32 11.66
N ASP A 331 -27.74 18.27 10.88
CA ASP A 331 -26.34 18.32 10.43
C ASP A 331 -25.31 18.40 11.58
N LYS A 332 -25.70 18.98 12.72
CA LYS A 332 -24.84 19.07 13.91
C LYS A 332 -24.77 17.77 14.71
N ALA A 333 -25.69 16.82 14.52
CA ALA A 333 -25.74 15.58 15.30
C ALA A 333 -24.71 14.52 14.85
N LEU A 334 -24.22 14.59 13.61
CA LEU A 334 -23.26 13.61 13.10
C LEU A 334 -21.82 13.96 13.51
N PHE A 335 -21.33 13.43 14.63
CA PHE A 335 -19.95 13.66 15.09
C PHE A 335 -18.85 13.20 14.10
N SER A 336 -19.23 12.43 13.07
CA SER A 336 -18.34 11.81 12.08
C SER A 336 -18.05 12.69 10.85
N THR A 337 -18.56 13.93 10.80
CA THR A 337 -18.33 14.82 9.65
C THR A 337 -17.06 15.64 9.80
N PHE A 338 -16.44 16.00 8.67
CA PHE A 338 -15.31 16.94 8.65
C PHE A 338 -15.72 18.41 8.72
N ARG A 339 -17.03 18.69 8.82
CA ARG A 339 -17.53 20.06 8.93
C ARG A 339 -17.01 20.68 10.23
N ARG A 340 -16.35 21.83 10.13
CA ARG A 340 -15.83 22.59 11.28
C ARG A 340 -16.95 22.85 12.29
N ARG A 341 -16.65 22.66 13.57
CA ARG A 341 -17.53 22.92 14.72
C ARG A 341 -16.78 23.67 15.80
N GLY A 342 -17.55 24.33 16.67
CA GLY A 342 -17.00 25.24 17.67
C GLY A 342 -16.53 26.54 17.04
N ASP A 343 -16.06 27.44 17.89
CA ASP A 343 -15.63 28.76 17.46
C ASP A 343 -14.30 28.69 16.70
N PRO A 344 -14.16 29.42 15.58
CA PRO A 344 -12.89 29.49 14.88
C PRO A 344 -11.75 29.96 15.78
N GLN A 345 -10.62 29.25 15.76
CA GLN A 345 -9.39 29.66 16.43
C GLN A 345 -8.24 29.73 15.40
N PRO A 346 -7.63 30.91 15.18
CA PRO A 346 -8.03 32.22 15.71
C PRO A 346 -9.40 32.69 15.17
N SER A 347 -10.07 33.61 15.87
CA SER A 347 -11.40 34.15 15.53
C SER A 347 -11.43 34.80 14.13
N ARG A 348 -10.29 35.34 13.69
CA ARG A 348 -10.04 35.78 12.33
C ARG A 348 -8.97 34.88 11.70
N PRO A 349 -9.35 33.91 10.85
CA PRO A 349 -8.39 33.05 10.18
C PRO A 349 -7.39 33.88 9.37
N LEU A 350 -6.10 33.61 9.58
CA LEU A 350 -5.05 34.10 8.69
C LEU A 350 -4.83 33.07 7.58
N ARG A 351 -4.24 33.50 6.46
CA ARG A 351 -3.74 32.57 5.43
C ARG A 351 -2.76 31.61 6.09
N ALA A 352 -2.92 30.31 5.85
CA ALA A 352 -1.95 29.32 6.30
C ALA A 352 -0.62 29.54 5.54
N PRO A 353 0.53 29.12 6.10
CA PRO A 353 1.75 29.01 5.32
C PRO A 353 1.49 28.16 4.08
N GLU A 354 1.84 28.69 2.92
CA GLU A 354 1.76 27.98 1.64
C GLU A 354 3.17 27.73 1.14
N LEU A 355 3.46 26.48 0.76
CA LEU A 355 4.69 26.14 0.09
C LEU A 355 4.65 26.73 -1.32
N ILE A 356 5.72 27.44 -1.69
CA ILE A 356 5.94 27.92 -3.05
C ILE A 356 7.28 27.41 -3.55
N GLU A 357 7.36 27.15 -4.84
CA GLU A 357 8.55 26.72 -5.57
C GLU A 357 8.92 27.83 -6.56
N PRO A 358 9.51 28.95 -6.08
CA PRO A 358 9.68 30.16 -6.89
C PRO A 358 10.61 29.96 -8.10
N ASP A 359 11.50 28.98 -8.02
CA ASP A 359 12.43 28.59 -9.08
C ASP A 359 12.05 27.22 -9.71
N GLY A 360 10.82 26.73 -9.45
CA GLY A 360 10.38 25.39 -9.84
C GLY A 360 10.67 24.30 -8.83
N ARG A 361 10.26 23.08 -9.21
CA ARG A 361 10.68 21.84 -8.54
C ARG A 361 12.18 21.65 -8.62
#